data_AF-A0A9E3WT95-F1
#
_entry.id   AF-A0A9E3WT95-F1
#
_cell.length_a   1.000
_cell.length_b   1.000
_cell.length_c   1.000
_cell.angle_alpha   90.00
_cell.angle_beta   90.00
_cell.angle_gamma   90.00
#
_symmetry.space_group_name_H-M   'P 1'
#
loop_
_entity.id
_entity.type
_entity.pdbx_description
1 polymer ?
#
loop_
_entity_poly.entity_id
_entity_poly.type
_entity_poly.pdbx_seq_one_letter_code
_entity_poly.pdbx_strand_id
1 'polypeptide(L)'
;MHAPSSFVSLRACRWTAAASLLLAAVSLGEEPAEPAVRGQAIYRQQCASCHGEHGEGVAGKAEDSLYGDLPLAELAKVIDETMPDEKPAECTGE
;
A
#
# COMPACT_ATOMS: atom_id res chain seq x y z
N MET A 1 -17.87 -5.02 76.48
CA MET A 1 -18.07 -3.87 75.59
C MET A 1 -17.41 -4.16 74.25
N HIS A 2 -18.26 -4.40 73.25
CA HIS A 2 -18.13 -4.30 71.79
C HIS A 2 -16.77 -4.52 71.08
N ALA A 3 -16.76 -5.52 70.18
CA ALA A 3 -15.90 -5.61 68.97
C ALA A 3 -16.45 -4.67 67.85
N PRO A 4 -16.02 -4.71 66.54
CA PRO A 4 -14.83 -5.25 65.85
C PRO A 4 -14.27 -4.27 64.76
N SER A 5 -13.42 -4.77 63.84
CA SER A 5 -13.24 -4.37 62.40
C SER A 5 -11.81 -3.89 62.05
N SER A 6 -10.98 -4.71 61.38
CA SER A 6 -10.94 -4.93 59.92
C SER A 6 -10.41 -3.71 59.13
N PHE A 7 -9.12 -3.73 58.79
CA PHE A 7 -8.60 -3.01 57.61
C PHE A 7 -7.58 -3.90 56.89
N VAL A 8 -8.09 -4.95 56.24
CA VAL A 8 -7.45 -5.52 55.05
C VAL A 8 -7.49 -4.40 54.00
N SER A 9 -6.37 -3.68 53.87
CA SER A 9 -6.24 -2.58 52.92
C SER A 9 -6.06 -3.15 51.52
N LEU A 10 -7.12 -3.00 50.72
CA LEU A 10 -7.15 -3.30 49.30
C LEU A 10 -6.09 -2.45 48.57
N ARG A 11 -4.99 -3.09 48.15
CA ARG A 11 -4.16 -2.62 47.04
C ARG A 11 -4.00 -3.73 46.00
N ALA A 12 -5.11 -4.35 45.64
CA ALA A 12 -5.22 -5.12 44.41
C ALA A 12 -6.30 -4.46 43.55
N CYS A 13 -6.07 -4.42 42.24
CA CYS A 13 -6.92 -3.86 41.20
C CYS A 13 -6.78 -2.35 40.91
N ARG A 14 -5.61 -1.93 40.40
CA ARG A 14 -5.52 -0.71 39.55
C ARG A 14 -4.59 -0.85 38.33
N TRP A 15 -4.32 -2.07 37.86
CA TRP A 15 -3.37 -2.33 36.75
C TRP A 15 -3.97 -3.11 35.58
N THR A 16 -5.29 -3.28 35.50
CA THR A 16 -5.93 -4.00 34.38
C THR A 16 -6.68 -3.10 33.40
N ALA A 17 -6.85 -1.80 33.68
CA ALA A 17 -7.63 -0.91 32.80
C ALA A 17 -6.84 -0.25 31.65
N ALA A 18 -5.51 -0.29 31.65
CA ALA A 18 -4.70 0.38 30.62
C ALA A 18 -4.43 -0.50 29.38
N ALA A 19 -4.55 -1.83 29.49
CA ALA A 19 -4.16 -2.74 28.41
C ALA A 19 -5.24 -2.96 27.33
N SER A 20 -6.48 -2.48 27.54
CA SER A 20 -7.60 -2.71 26.60
C SER A 20 -7.82 -1.58 25.59
N LEU A 21 -7.08 -0.47 25.66
CA LEU A 21 -7.23 0.66 24.72
C LEU A 21 -6.23 0.66 23.56
N LEU A 22 -5.34 -0.34 23.47
CA LEU A 22 -4.28 -0.42 22.45
C LEU A 22 -4.63 -1.32 21.24
N LEU A 23 -5.77 -2.03 21.26
CA LEU A 23 -6.08 -3.05 20.23
C LEU A 23 -7.14 -2.64 19.19
N ALA A 24 -7.51 -1.35 19.11
CA ALA A 24 -8.59 -0.87 18.24
C ALA A 24 -8.13 -0.13 16.97
N ALA A 25 -6.82 -0.14 16.64
CA ALA A 25 -6.27 0.64 15.53
C ALA A 25 -5.91 -0.15 14.26
N VAL A 26 -6.13 -1.47 14.20
CA VAL A 26 -5.71 -2.32 13.07
C VAL A 26 -6.91 -2.68 12.18
N SER A 27 -7.54 -1.71 11.51
CA SER A 27 -8.49 -1.99 10.41
C SER A 27 -8.69 -0.80 9.47
N LEU A 28 -7.61 -0.11 9.10
CA LEU A 28 -7.61 0.66 7.85
C LEU A 28 -7.05 -0.26 6.76
N GLY A 29 -7.87 -1.23 6.35
CA GLY A 29 -7.65 -1.93 5.09
C GLY A 29 -8.08 -0.98 3.98
N GLU A 30 -7.11 -0.29 3.37
CA GLU A 30 -7.35 0.47 2.16
C GLU A 30 -7.49 -0.55 1.02
N GLU A 31 -8.72 -0.88 0.65
CA GLU A 31 -8.96 -1.66 -0.56
C GLU A 31 -8.39 -0.86 -1.75
N PRO A 32 -7.61 -1.49 -2.66
CA PRO A 32 -7.06 -0.77 -3.77
C PRO A 32 -8.20 -0.15 -4.57
N ALA A 33 -8.14 1.17 -4.79
CA ALA A 33 -9.13 1.86 -5.60
C ALA A 33 -9.24 1.16 -6.97
N GLU A 34 -10.45 1.06 -7.53
CA GLU A 34 -10.67 0.39 -8.83
C GLU A 34 -9.67 0.77 -9.94
N PRO A 35 -9.23 2.05 -10.06
CA PRO A 35 -8.20 2.43 -11.04
C PRO A 35 -6.87 1.69 -10.84
N ALA A 36 -6.46 1.40 -9.60
CA ALA A 36 -5.22 0.69 -9.30
C ALA A 36 -5.28 -0.79 -9.71
N VAL A 37 -6.43 -1.44 -9.49
CA VAL A 37 -6.66 -2.84 -9.90
C VAL A 37 -6.62 -2.96 -11.42
N ARG A 38 -7.29 -2.04 -12.13
CA ARG A 38 -7.27 -1.97 -13.59
C ARG A 38 -5.86 -1.70 -14.13
N GLY A 39 -5.16 -0.71 -13.57
CA GLY A 39 -3.80 -0.38 -13.97
C GLY A 39 -2.83 -1.56 -13.81
N GLN A 40 -2.96 -2.32 -12.73
CA GLN A 40 -2.15 -3.53 -12.51
C GLN A 40 -2.40 -4.60 -13.59
N ALA A 41 -3.65 -4.82 -13.99
CA ALA A 41 -3.99 -5.78 -15.04
C ALA A 41 -3.41 -5.38 -16.40
N ILE A 42 -3.47 -4.10 -16.74
CA ILE A 42 -2.88 -3.55 -17.98
C ILE A 42 -1.36 -3.70 -17.94
N TYR A 43 -0.71 -3.32 -16.83
CA TYR A 43 0.73 -3.40 -16.67
C TYR A 43 1.27 -4.81 -16.91
N ARG A 44 0.61 -5.82 -16.31
CA ARG A 44 0.98 -7.23 -16.50
C ARG A 44 0.85 -7.71 -17.94
N GLN A 45 -0.15 -7.20 -18.67
CA GLN A 45 -0.44 -7.64 -20.04
C GLN A 45 0.45 -6.95 -21.08
N GLN A 46 0.79 -5.68 -20.88
CA GLN A 46 1.39 -4.84 -21.92
C GLN A 46 2.82 -4.35 -21.59
N CYS A 47 3.18 -4.25 -20.31
CA CYS A 47 4.40 -3.55 -19.88
C CYS A 47 5.47 -4.49 -19.30
N ALA A 48 5.04 -5.51 -18.55
CA ALA A 48 5.93 -6.34 -17.74
C ALA A 48 6.99 -7.11 -18.53
N SER A 49 6.74 -7.43 -19.80
CA SER A 49 7.72 -8.13 -20.66
C SER A 49 9.00 -7.33 -20.93
N CYS A 50 8.92 -5.99 -20.83
CA CYS A 50 10.05 -5.10 -21.07
C CYS A 50 10.54 -4.42 -19.79
N HIS A 51 9.63 -4.11 -18.85
CA HIS A 51 9.93 -3.38 -17.62
C HIS A 51 10.05 -4.25 -16.36
N GLY A 52 9.77 -5.56 -16.45
CA GLY A 52 9.77 -6.47 -15.28
C GLY A 52 8.40 -6.57 -14.60
N GLU A 53 8.22 -7.54 -13.70
CA GLU A 53 6.92 -7.78 -13.05
C GLU A 53 6.54 -6.67 -12.08
N HIS A 54 7.54 -5.95 -11.57
CA HIS A 54 7.43 -4.89 -10.57
C HIS A 54 8.05 -3.57 -11.04
N GLY A 55 8.42 -3.44 -12.32
CA GLY A 55 9.10 -2.25 -12.84
C GLY A 55 10.58 -2.21 -12.50
N GLU A 56 11.19 -3.34 -12.14
CA GLU A 56 12.60 -3.45 -11.78
C GLU A 56 13.58 -3.31 -12.96
N GLY A 57 13.07 -3.36 -14.19
CA GLY A 57 13.84 -3.32 -15.42
C GLY A 57 14.35 -4.69 -15.87
N VAL A 58 14.57 -4.85 -17.17
CA VAL A 58 15.05 -6.09 -17.81
C VAL A 58 16.24 -5.78 -18.72
N ALA A 59 17.33 -6.53 -18.54
CA ALA A 59 18.56 -6.39 -19.34
C ALA A 59 18.28 -6.53 -20.85
N GLY A 60 18.83 -5.62 -21.66
CA GLY A 60 18.60 -5.56 -23.10
C GLY A 60 17.20 -5.12 -23.52
N LYS A 61 16.38 -4.61 -22.59
CA LYS A 61 15.07 -4.00 -22.80
C LYS A 61 15.05 -2.63 -22.10
N ALA A 62 14.09 -2.39 -21.21
CA ALA A 62 14.12 -1.23 -20.32
C ALA A 62 14.93 -1.62 -19.07
N GLU A 63 16.25 -1.39 -19.09
CA GLU A 63 17.15 -1.84 -18.02
C GLU A 63 16.98 -1.05 -16.72
N ASP A 64 16.52 0.19 -16.83
CA ASP A 64 16.30 1.07 -15.69
C ASP A 64 14.98 0.74 -14.96
N SER A 65 15.04 0.76 -13.63
CA SER A 65 13.87 0.63 -12.77
C SER A 65 12.92 1.81 -12.93
N LEU A 66 11.62 1.55 -13.00
CA LEU A 66 10.55 2.54 -13.00
C LEU A 66 10.36 3.14 -11.59
N TYR A 67 11.23 4.08 -11.22
CA TYR A 67 11.17 4.84 -9.98
C TYR A 67 11.18 6.34 -10.25
N GLY A 68 10.39 7.12 -9.50
CA GLY A 68 10.39 8.57 -9.57
C GLY A 68 9.18 9.20 -8.89
N ASP A 69 9.16 10.54 -8.90
CA ASP A 69 8.18 11.35 -8.17
C ASP A 69 7.24 12.12 -9.14
N LEU A 70 7.12 11.68 -10.39
CA LEU A 70 6.23 12.32 -11.35
C LEU A 70 4.77 12.28 -10.84
N PRO A 71 4.05 13.41 -10.88
CA PRO A 71 2.61 13.39 -10.61
C PRO A 71 1.90 12.43 -11.56
N LEU A 72 0.85 11.75 -11.10
CA LEU A 72 0.15 10.72 -11.88
C LEU A 72 -0.29 11.19 -13.28
N ALA A 73 -0.76 12.44 -13.40
CA ALA A 73 -1.15 13.02 -14.68
C ALA A 73 0.03 13.19 -15.65
N GLU A 74 1.19 13.59 -15.14
CA GLU A 74 2.40 13.74 -15.96
C GLU A 74 2.97 12.37 -16.33
N LEU A 75 2.97 11.42 -15.38
CA LEU A 75 3.35 10.04 -15.66
C LEU A 75 2.48 9.41 -16.75
N ALA A 76 1.16 9.60 -16.69
CA ALA A 76 0.24 9.10 -17.70
C ALA A 76 0.53 9.68 -19.09
N LYS A 77 0.89 10.98 -19.15
CA LYS A 77 1.30 11.63 -20.39
C LYS A 77 2.60 11.06 -20.95
N VAL A 78 3.60 10.83 -20.09
CA VAL A 78 4.86 10.20 -20.52
C VAL A 78 4.58 8.82 -21.11
N ILE A 79 3.76 8.00 -20.45
CA ILE A 79 3.38 6.68 -20.96
C ILE A 79 2.71 6.80 -22.33
N ASP A 80 1.76 7.70 -22.51
CA ASP A 80 1.06 7.92 -23.79
C ASP A 80 2.00 8.40 -24.92
N GLU A 81 2.96 9.25 -24.60
CA GLU A 81 3.86 9.85 -25.59
C GLU A 81 5.06 8.97 -25.95
N THR A 82 5.50 8.09 -25.05
CA THR A 82 6.75 7.34 -25.21
C THR A 82 6.59 5.82 -25.26
N MET A 83 5.44 5.26 -24.90
CA MET A 83 5.27 3.80 -24.79
C MET A 83 4.18 3.23 -25.69
N PRO A 84 4.38 2.04 -26.27
CA PRO A 84 5.64 1.27 -26.29
C PRO A 84 6.72 1.90 -27.16
N ASP A 85 7.99 1.55 -26.87
CA ASP A 85 9.14 1.94 -27.69
C ASP A 85 8.85 1.64 -29.17
N GLU A 86 9.09 2.62 -30.02
CA GLU A 86 8.79 2.66 -31.46
C GLU A 86 7.32 2.87 -31.85
N LYS A 87 6.34 2.63 -30.95
CA LYS A 87 4.91 2.72 -31.28
C LYS A 87 4.03 3.30 -30.15
N PRO A 88 4.19 4.59 -29.81
CA PRO A 88 3.54 5.20 -28.64
C PRO A 88 2.00 5.10 -28.61
N ALA A 89 1.36 5.07 -29.78
CA ALA A 89 -0.11 5.00 -29.86
C ALA A 89 -0.68 3.59 -29.57
N GLU A 90 0.15 2.55 -29.41
CA GLU A 90 -0.34 1.19 -29.14
C GLU A 90 -0.68 0.94 -27.66
N CYS A 91 -0.21 1.79 -26.73
CA CYS A 91 -0.51 1.66 -25.29
C CYS A 91 -1.91 2.20 -24.95
N THR A 92 -2.96 1.42 -25.22
CA THR A 92 -4.35 1.83 -24.91
C THR A 92 -4.88 1.15 -23.63
N GLY A 93 -5.43 1.96 -22.74
CA GLY A 93 -5.97 1.52 -21.44
C GLY A 93 -7.49 1.29 -21.49
N GLU A 94 -7.93 0.18 -22.09
CA GLU A 94 -9.35 -0.25 -22.10
C GLU A 94 -9.86 -0.86 -20.80
#